data_AF-A0A957FJ96-F1
#
_entry.id   AF-A0A957FJ96-F1
#
_cell.length_a   1.000
_cell.length_b   1.000
_cell.length_c   1.000
_cell.angle_alpha   90.00
_cell.angle_beta   90.00
_cell.angle_gamma   90.00
#
_symmetry.space_group_name_H-M   'P 1'
#
loop_
_entity.id
_entity.type
_entity.pdbx_description
1 polymer ?
#
loop_
_entity_poly.entity_id
_entity_poly.type
_entity_poly.pdbx_seq_one_letter_code
_entity_poly.pdbx_strand_id
1 'polypeptide(L)'
;RIAKDGRIYHYLLPVPHVLLTPQGIIIFVSKFQGGKISVHNDKWRQTNVGMRKWFGGESLGNPTKEAEVMVGAIANYLRKNAPEVEEVPIAPIIVFTSTGTQELEIGDTSVPVVHHNKLRGFLRQQRSKKGQPTLSKANYEAIKAAFDKKAEHLIEIVADDEIDEE
;
A
#
# COMPACT_ATOMS: atom_id res chain seq x y z
N ARG A 1 13.97 -1.53 11.65
CA ARG A 1 12.76 -2.38 11.69
C ARG A 1 11.51 -1.52 11.93
N ILE A 2 10.51 -1.60 11.05
CA ILE A 2 9.25 -0.79 11.12
C ILE A 2 8.20 -1.50 11.98
N ALA A 3 8.13 -2.83 11.96
CA ALA A 3 7.39 -3.66 12.92
C ALA A 3 8.18 -4.95 13.19
N LYS A 4 8.14 -5.46 14.44
CA LYS A 4 8.84 -6.71 14.79
C LYS A 4 8.24 -7.87 13.98
N ASP A 5 6.92 -7.96 13.94
CA ASP A 5 6.19 -9.00 13.23
C ASP A 5 5.42 -8.38 12.05
N GLY A 6 6.13 -7.63 11.20
CA GLY A 6 5.54 -7.05 10.00
C GLY A 6 5.80 -7.94 8.78
N ARG A 7 4.81 -8.06 7.88
CA ARG A 7 4.93 -8.84 6.64
C ARG A 7 4.42 -8.02 5.46
N ILE A 8 5.23 -7.94 4.40
CA ILE A 8 4.89 -7.18 3.19
C ILE A 8 4.51 -8.13 2.06
N TYR A 9 3.47 -7.76 1.33
CA TYR A 9 2.94 -8.49 0.18
C TYR A 9 2.99 -7.55 -1.03
N HIS A 10 3.70 -7.96 -2.07
CA HIS A 10 3.85 -7.20 -3.32
C HIS A 10 3.19 -7.97 -4.46
N TYR A 11 2.17 -7.37 -5.07
CA TYR A 11 1.44 -7.88 -6.23
C TYR A 11 0.72 -9.23 -6.04
N LEU A 12 0.58 -9.71 -4.80
CA LEU A 12 -0.10 -10.98 -4.48
C LEU A 12 -1.58 -10.82 -4.14
N LEU A 13 -1.94 -9.68 -3.57
CA LEU A 13 -3.29 -9.40 -3.07
C LEU A 13 -4.07 -8.59 -4.11
N PRO A 14 -5.38 -8.36 -3.92
CA PRO A 14 -6.18 -7.53 -4.83
C PRO A 14 -5.69 -6.08 -4.99
N VAL A 15 -4.67 -5.66 -4.22
CA VAL A 15 -4.00 -4.37 -4.35
C VAL A 15 -2.48 -4.58 -4.41
N PRO A 16 -1.72 -3.68 -5.06
CA PRO A 16 -0.31 -3.93 -5.38
C PRO A 16 0.60 -4.07 -4.17
N HIS A 17 0.39 -3.29 -3.11
CA HIS A 17 1.35 -3.18 -2.01
C HIS A 17 0.65 -3.12 -0.66
N VAL A 18 0.85 -4.16 0.15
CA VAL A 18 0.22 -4.29 1.46
C VAL A 18 1.27 -4.65 2.49
N LEU A 19 1.25 -3.95 3.64
CA LEU A 19 2.03 -4.28 4.82
C LEU A 19 1.09 -4.66 5.96
N LEU A 20 1.13 -5.93 6.35
CA LEU A 20 0.48 -6.40 7.57
C LEU A 20 1.38 -6.11 8.77
N THR A 21 0.80 -5.52 9.81
CA THR A 21 1.47 -5.22 11.08
C THR A 21 0.57 -5.63 12.25
N PRO A 22 1.10 -5.74 13.48
CA PRO A 22 0.28 -5.95 14.67
C PRO A 22 -0.73 -4.81 14.94
N GLN A 23 -0.52 -3.62 14.36
CA GLN A 23 -1.44 -2.48 14.49
C GLN A 23 -2.56 -2.48 13.42
N GLY A 24 -2.50 -3.38 12.44
CA GLY A 24 -3.40 -3.39 11.30
C GLY A 24 -2.67 -3.45 9.96
N ILE A 25 -3.41 -3.15 8.91
CA ILE A 25 -2.96 -3.23 7.52
C ILE A 25 -2.63 -1.83 7.02
N ILE A 26 -1.50 -1.70 6.34
CA ILE A 26 -1.09 -0.49 5.64
C ILE A 26 -1.09 -0.77 4.14
N ILE A 27 -1.77 0.07 3.36
CA ILE A 27 -1.78 -0.01 1.90
C ILE A 27 -0.89 1.11 1.35
N PHE A 28 0.05 0.78 0.47
CA PHE A 28 0.87 1.79 -0.19
C PHE A 28 0.30 2.09 -1.58
N VAL A 29 -0.24 3.30 -1.74
CA VAL A 29 -0.64 3.84 -3.04
C VAL A 29 0.58 4.50 -3.67
N SER A 30 1.37 3.71 -4.39
CA SER A 30 2.64 4.15 -4.98
C SER A 30 2.40 4.95 -6.26
N LYS A 31 2.95 6.16 -6.33
CA LYS A 31 2.91 7.01 -7.53
C LYS A 31 4.33 7.36 -7.97
N PHE A 32 4.65 7.11 -9.24
CA PHE A 32 5.98 7.40 -9.79
C PHE A 32 6.05 8.78 -10.47
N GLN A 33 4.92 9.47 -10.57
CA GLN A 33 4.79 10.76 -11.23
C GLN A 33 5.69 11.82 -10.56
N GLY A 34 6.50 12.50 -11.37
CA GLY A 34 7.34 13.63 -10.94
C GLY A 34 6.78 14.99 -11.36
N GLY A 35 7.63 16.02 -11.27
CA GLY A 35 7.25 17.42 -11.52
C GLY A 35 6.69 18.09 -10.26
N LYS A 36 5.87 19.13 -10.46
CA LYS A 36 5.20 19.83 -9.36
C LYS A 36 3.80 19.24 -9.15
N ILE A 37 3.60 18.62 -7.99
CA ILE A 37 2.34 17.97 -7.61
C ILE A 37 1.74 18.74 -6.43
N SER A 38 0.44 19.03 -6.55
CA SER A 38 -0.33 19.68 -5.49
C SER A 38 -1.62 18.91 -5.21
N VAL A 39 -2.03 18.91 -3.95
CA VAL A 39 -3.32 18.38 -3.51
C VAL A 39 -3.98 19.36 -2.54
N HIS A 40 -5.27 19.61 -2.74
CA HIS A 40 -6.11 20.34 -1.80
C HIS A 40 -7.55 19.85 -1.89
N ASN A 41 -8.13 19.45 -0.76
CA ASN A 41 -9.44 18.79 -0.68
C ASN A 41 -9.56 17.61 -1.65
N ASP A 42 -8.52 16.76 -1.68
CA ASP A 42 -8.40 15.58 -2.55
C ASP A 42 -8.52 15.87 -4.07
N LYS A 43 -8.34 17.14 -4.46
CA LYS A 43 -8.17 17.56 -5.86
C LYS A 43 -6.70 17.60 -6.19
N TRP A 44 -6.29 16.66 -7.04
CA TRP A 44 -4.91 16.48 -7.45
C TRP A 44 -4.58 17.23 -8.72
N ARG A 45 -3.41 17.89 -8.76
CA ARG A 45 -2.88 18.54 -9.95
C ARG A 45 -1.41 18.20 -10.13
N GLN A 46 -1.03 17.99 -11.40
CA GLN A 46 0.35 17.75 -11.80
C GLN A 46 0.76 18.73 -12.91
N THR A 47 1.83 19.47 -12.65
CA THR A 47 2.42 20.49 -13.53
C THR A 47 3.92 20.27 -13.68
N ASN A 48 4.58 21.02 -14.58
CA ASN A 48 6.03 20.96 -14.80
C ASN A 48 6.59 19.56 -15.14
N VAL A 49 5.87 18.81 -15.97
CA VAL A 49 6.24 17.45 -16.39
C VAL A 49 7.01 17.38 -17.72
N GLY A 50 7.35 18.53 -18.30
CA GLY A 50 8.11 18.63 -19.56
C GLY A 50 7.48 17.85 -20.72
N MET A 51 8.30 17.41 -21.69
CA MET A 51 7.84 16.58 -22.81
C MET A 51 7.38 15.17 -22.39
N ARG A 52 7.57 14.72 -21.13
CA ARG A 52 7.12 13.38 -20.68
C ARG A 52 5.61 13.18 -20.79
N LYS A 53 4.81 14.26 -20.79
CA LYS A 53 3.37 14.20 -21.08
C LYS A 53 3.04 13.67 -22.47
N TRP A 54 3.96 13.76 -23.44
CA TRP A 54 3.75 13.35 -24.83
C TRP A 54 4.20 11.91 -25.12
N PHE A 55 4.94 11.27 -24.22
CA PHE A 55 5.45 9.91 -24.38
C PHE A 55 4.56 8.83 -23.77
N GLY A 56 3.25 9.09 -23.61
CA GLY A 56 2.29 8.08 -23.14
C GLY A 56 2.46 7.65 -21.68
N GLY A 57 3.12 8.46 -20.85
CA GLY A 57 3.23 8.17 -19.42
C GLY A 57 1.87 8.18 -18.72
N GLU A 58 1.67 7.26 -17.77
CA GLU A 58 0.45 7.20 -16.96
C GLU A 58 0.21 8.52 -16.22
N SER A 59 -0.97 9.10 -16.40
CA SER A 59 -1.36 10.33 -15.70
C SER A 59 -1.40 10.11 -14.19
N LEU A 60 -1.24 11.18 -13.39
CA LEU A 60 -1.32 11.08 -11.93
C LEU A 60 -2.64 10.47 -11.43
N GLY A 61 -3.76 10.72 -12.13
CA GLY A 61 -5.08 10.30 -11.67
C GLY A 61 -5.54 11.02 -10.40
N ASN A 62 -6.28 10.31 -9.55
CA ASN A 62 -6.65 10.78 -8.21
C ASN A 62 -6.19 9.74 -7.17
N PRO A 63 -4.98 9.90 -6.61
CA PRO A 63 -4.42 8.99 -5.61
C PRO A 63 -5.31 8.76 -4.38
N THR A 64 -6.10 9.75 -3.96
CA THR A 64 -7.04 9.57 -2.83
C THR A 64 -8.16 8.60 -3.22
N LYS A 65 -8.75 8.77 -4.40
CA LYS A 65 -9.80 7.86 -4.90
C LYS A 65 -9.25 6.45 -5.15
N GLU A 66 -8.02 6.34 -5.66
CA GLU A 66 -7.31 5.07 -5.78
C GLU A 66 -7.15 4.39 -4.41
N ALA A 67 -6.79 5.16 -3.37
CA ALA A 67 -6.68 4.67 -2.00
C ALA A 67 -8.00 4.09 -1.48
N GLU A 68 -9.12 4.79 -1.68
CA GLU A 68 -10.46 4.33 -1.26
C GLU A 68 -10.83 3.01 -1.92
N VAL A 69 -10.60 2.90 -3.24
CA VAL A 69 -10.86 1.67 -4.00
C VAL A 69 -10.00 0.51 -3.46
N MET A 70 -8.72 0.76 -3.19
CA MET A 70 -7.81 -0.26 -2.65
C MET A 70 -8.20 -0.71 -1.23
N VAL A 71 -8.60 0.23 -0.36
CA VAL A 71 -9.11 -0.10 0.98
C VAL A 71 -10.36 -0.98 0.85
N GLY A 72 -11.30 -0.60 -0.02
CA GLY A 72 -12.51 -1.39 -0.29
C GLY A 72 -12.19 -2.80 -0.80
N ALA A 73 -11.20 -2.93 -1.70
CA ALA A 73 -10.77 -4.22 -2.23
C ALA A 73 -10.21 -5.15 -1.14
N ILE A 74 -9.36 -4.63 -0.24
CA ILE A 74 -8.83 -5.41 0.90
C ILE A 74 -9.93 -5.74 1.90
N ALA A 75 -10.82 -4.81 2.23
CA ALA A 75 -11.94 -5.08 3.13
C ALA A 75 -12.86 -6.19 2.56
N ASN A 76 -13.17 -6.12 1.27
CA ASN A 76 -13.94 -7.15 0.57
C ASN A 76 -13.21 -8.50 0.56
N TYR A 77 -11.88 -8.51 0.42
CA TYR A 77 -11.07 -9.71 0.46
C TYR A 77 -11.12 -10.38 1.84
N LEU A 78 -10.95 -9.59 2.92
CA LEU A 78 -10.98 -10.10 4.28
C LEU A 78 -12.34 -10.70 4.63
N ARG A 79 -13.44 -10.03 4.27
CA ARG A 79 -14.80 -10.58 4.50
C ARG A 79 -15.01 -11.94 3.82
N LYS A 80 -14.30 -12.24 2.75
CA LYS A 80 -14.40 -13.53 2.02
C LYS A 80 -13.46 -14.60 2.56
N ASN A 81 -12.28 -14.21 3.05
CA ASN A 81 -11.18 -15.16 3.33
C ASN A 81 -10.77 -15.24 4.80
N ALA A 82 -11.23 -14.30 5.64
CA ALA A 82 -11.07 -14.28 7.09
C ALA A 82 -12.32 -13.63 7.75
N PRO A 83 -13.53 -14.18 7.50
CA PRO A 83 -14.80 -13.59 7.97
C PRO A 83 -14.91 -13.52 9.50
N GLU A 84 -14.16 -14.32 10.24
CA GLU A 84 -14.05 -14.30 11.69
C GLU A 84 -13.39 -13.03 12.24
N VAL A 85 -12.77 -12.22 11.38
CA VAL A 85 -12.13 -10.97 11.78
C VAL A 85 -13.06 -9.80 11.47
N GLU A 86 -13.76 -9.31 12.51
CA GLU A 86 -14.81 -8.29 12.36
C GLU A 86 -14.27 -6.88 12.10
N GLU A 87 -13.22 -6.47 12.82
CA GLU A 87 -12.66 -5.11 12.72
C GLU A 87 -11.15 -5.15 12.48
N VAL A 88 -10.73 -4.63 11.33
CA VAL A 88 -9.32 -4.49 10.96
C VAL A 88 -9.04 -3.05 10.57
N PRO A 89 -8.13 -2.35 11.27
CA PRO A 89 -7.65 -1.06 10.81
C PRO A 89 -6.92 -1.21 9.48
N ILE A 90 -7.41 -0.57 8.43
CA ILE A 90 -6.78 -0.50 7.11
C ILE A 90 -6.44 0.96 6.83
N ALA A 91 -5.15 1.28 6.80
CA ALA A 91 -4.66 2.64 6.61
C ALA A 91 -3.94 2.78 5.26
N PRO A 92 -4.51 3.51 4.29
CA PRO A 92 -3.79 3.84 3.08
C PRO A 92 -2.77 4.95 3.31
N ILE A 93 -1.67 4.92 2.56
CA ILE A 93 -0.67 5.98 2.48
C ILE A 93 -0.31 6.17 1.02
N ILE A 94 -0.35 7.41 0.54
CA ILE A 94 0.12 7.76 -0.80
C ILE A 94 1.62 7.99 -0.72
N VAL A 95 2.38 7.23 -1.52
CA VAL A 95 3.83 7.26 -1.52
C VAL A 95 4.33 7.62 -2.89
N PHE A 96 4.97 8.80 -3.00
CA PHE A 96 5.68 9.16 -4.21
C PHE A 96 7.07 8.52 -4.22
N THR A 97 7.38 7.78 -5.28
CA THR A 97 8.61 6.97 -5.44
C THR A 97 9.62 7.57 -6.43
N SER A 98 9.26 8.67 -7.09
CA SER A 98 10.14 9.32 -8.07
C SER A 98 11.41 9.87 -7.39
N THR A 99 12.59 9.60 -7.95
CA THR A 99 13.86 10.05 -7.37
C THR A 99 14.34 11.42 -7.88
N GLY A 100 13.67 12.00 -8.88
CA GLY A 100 14.00 13.32 -9.43
C GLY A 100 13.46 14.49 -8.61
N THR A 101 13.65 15.73 -9.09
CA THR A 101 13.08 16.93 -8.45
C THR A 101 11.56 16.81 -8.40
N GLN A 102 11.03 16.62 -7.20
CA GLN A 102 9.61 16.56 -6.94
C GLN A 102 9.25 17.61 -5.90
N GLU A 103 8.39 18.53 -6.30
CA GLU A 103 7.79 19.52 -5.40
C GLU A 103 6.41 19.02 -5.02
N LEU A 104 6.22 18.70 -3.73
CA LEU A 104 4.95 18.30 -3.16
C LEU A 104 4.35 19.45 -2.35
N GLU A 105 3.28 20.05 -2.86
CA GLU A 105 2.46 21.00 -2.12
C GLU A 105 1.24 20.27 -1.54
N ILE A 106 1.37 19.90 -0.26
CA ILE A 106 0.35 19.12 0.45
C ILE A 106 -0.53 20.09 1.26
N GLY A 107 -1.74 20.36 0.78
CA GLY A 107 -2.81 20.98 1.55
C GLY A 107 -3.68 19.94 2.25
N ASP A 108 -4.94 20.31 2.56
CA ASP A 108 -5.91 19.38 3.15
C ASP A 108 -6.15 18.16 2.25
N THR A 109 -5.97 16.96 2.81
CA THR A 109 -6.20 15.69 2.14
C THR A 109 -6.62 14.63 3.16
N SER A 110 -7.50 13.73 2.75
CA SER A 110 -8.03 12.67 3.63
C SER A 110 -7.04 11.51 3.81
N VAL A 111 -6.05 11.37 2.93
CA VAL A 111 -5.06 10.29 2.97
C VAL A 111 -3.65 10.87 3.13
N PRO A 112 -2.83 10.37 4.07
CA PRO A 112 -1.46 10.86 4.24
C PRO A 112 -0.63 10.71 2.96
N VAL A 113 0.07 11.78 2.60
CA VAL A 113 0.94 11.84 1.43
C VAL A 113 2.38 11.99 1.89
N VAL A 114 3.27 11.11 1.43
CA VAL A 114 4.68 11.17 1.74
C VAL A 114 5.55 10.88 0.52
N HIS A 115 6.74 11.45 0.51
CA HIS A 115 7.80 10.99 -0.37
C HIS A 115 8.47 9.74 0.20
N HIS A 116 8.99 8.85 -0.66
CA HIS A 116 9.59 7.57 -0.24
C HIS A 116 10.72 7.75 0.80
N ASN A 117 11.50 8.83 0.69
CA ASN A 117 12.57 9.15 1.64
C ASN A 117 12.08 9.57 3.04
N LYS A 118 10.81 9.98 3.18
CA LYS A 118 10.17 10.33 4.46
C LYS A 118 9.30 9.20 5.03
N LEU A 119 8.95 8.20 4.20
CA LEU A 119 8.07 7.09 4.58
C LEU A 119 8.51 6.40 5.88
N ARG A 120 9.79 6.07 6.02
CA ARG A 120 10.31 5.41 7.24
C ARG A 120 10.09 6.24 8.50
N GLY A 121 10.29 7.55 8.42
CA GLY A 121 10.06 8.48 9.54
C GLY A 121 8.59 8.57 9.90
N PHE A 122 7.73 8.71 8.88
CA PHE A 122 6.28 8.74 9.04
C PHE A 122 5.74 7.47 9.73
N LEU A 123 6.13 6.28 9.23
CA LEU A 123 5.69 5.01 9.81
C LEU A 123 6.12 4.84 11.27
N ARG A 124 7.32 5.31 11.64
CA ARG A 124 7.79 5.30 13.03
C ARG A 124 6.97 6.23 13.93
N GLN A 125 6.60 7.40 13.42
CA GLN A 125 5.80 8.36 14.16
C GLN A 125 4.39 7.82 14.42
N GLN A 126 3.76 7.22 13.42
CA GLN A 126 2.44 6.59 13.60
C GLN A 126 2.48 5.51 14.68
N ARG A 127 3.49 4.63 14.64
CA ARG A 127 3.66 3.54 15.61
C ARG A 127 3.95 3.99 17.04
N SER A 128 4.47 5.21 17.22
CA SER A 128 4.86 5.75 18.52
C SER A 128 3.71 6.45 19.24
N LYS A 129 2.53 6.56 18.60
CA LYS A 129 1.32 7.08 19.25
C LYS A 129 0.88 6.09 20.35
N LYS A 130 1.03 6.51 21.61
CA LYS A 130 0.59 5.72 22.78
C LYS A 130 -0.89 5.38 22.65
N GLY A 131 -1.25 4.14 23.00
CA GLY A 131 -2.64 3.69 23.07
C GLY A 131 -3.24 3.22 21.74
N GLN A 132 -2.45 3.06 20.68
CA GLN A 132 -2.96 2.54 19.41
C GLN A 132 -3.37 1.06 19.58
N PRO A 133 -4.63 0.69 19.30
CA PRO A 133 -5.08 -0.69 19.46
C PRO A 133 -4.29 -1.62 18.55
N THR A 134 -3.91 -2.76 19.08
CA THR A 134 -3.26 -3.84 18.34
C THR A 134 -4.28 -4.92 18.03
N LEU A 135 -4.16 -5.54 16.86
CA LEU A 135 -4.88 -6.76 16.55
C LEU A 135 -4.60 -7.82 17.61
N SER A 136 -5.62 -8.60 17.94
CA SER A 136 -5.42 -9.82 18.71
C SER A 136 -4.47 -10.75 17.94
N LYS A 137 -3.75 -11.62 18.64
CA LYS A 137 -2.88 -12.60 18.00
C LYS A 137 -3.68 -13.49 17.02
N ALA A 138 -4.88 -13.91 17.41
CA ALA A 138 -5.77 -14.70 16.57
C ALA A 138 -6.14 -13.97 15.27
N ASN A 139 -6.55 -12.70 15.36
CA ASN A 139 -6.92 -11.91 14.17
C ASN A 139 -5.72 -11.67 13.27
N TYR A 140 -4.54 -11.39 13.84
CA TYR A 140 -3.31 -11.23 13.06
C TYR A 140 -2.96 -12.51 12.29
N GLU A 141 -2.99 -13.67 12.95
CA GLU A 141 -2.67 -14.95 12.31
C GLU A 141 -3.73 -15.35 11.26
N ALA A 142 -5.01 -15.09 11.51
CA ALA A 142 -6.09 -15.32 10.55
C ALA A 142 -5.89 -14.49 9.26
N ILE A 143 -5.63 -13.19 9.39
CA ILE A 143 -5.33 -12.31 8.23
C ILE A 143 -4.07 -12.80 7.51
N LYS A 144 -3.02 -13.14 8.26
CA LYS A 144 -1.77 -13.64 7.70
C LYS A 144 -2.00 -14.92 6.89
N ALA A 145 -2.74 -15.88 7.43
CA ALA A 145 -3.08 -17.12 6.73
C ALA A 145 -3.88 -16.85 5.46
N ALA A 146 -4.89 -15.97 5.53
CA ALA A 146 -5.68 -15.57 4.37
C ALA A 146 -4.85 -14.89 3.27
N PHE A 147 -3.82 -14.12 3.64
CA PHE A 147 -2.90 -13.50 2.67
C PHE A 147 -1.86 -14.49 2.14
N ASP A 148 -1.30 -15.34 2.99
CA ASP A 148 -0.30 -16.34 2.60
C ASP A 148 -0.89 -17.40 1.65
N LYS A 149 -2.19 -17.71 1.76
CA LYS A 149 -2.90 -18.58 0.80
C LYS A 149 -2.80 -18.09 -0.65
N LYS A 150 -2.68 -16.79 -0.87
CA LYS A 150 -2.43 -16.23 -2.21
C LYS A 150 -1.01 -16.44 -2.71
N ALA A 151 -0.06 -16.81 -1.87
CA ALA A 151 1.29 -17.16 -2.31
C ALA A 151 1.44 -18.64 -2.65
N GLU A 152 0.57 -19.53 -2.14
CA GLU A 152 0.67 -20.99 -2.31
C GLU A 152 0.75 -21.40 -3.78
N HIS A 153 -0.11 -20.85 -4.64
CA HIS A 153 -0.12 -21.15 -6.07
C HIS A 153 1.15 -20.72 -6.84
N LEU A 154 2.01 -19.87 -6.27
CA LEU A 154 3.28 -19.49 -6.90
C LEU A 154 4.41 -20.48 -6.58
N ILE A 155 4.27 -21.26 -5.51
CA ILE A 155 5.26 -22.25 -5.09
C ILE A 155 5.07 -23.56 -5.88
N GLU A 156 3.82 -23.91 -6.18
CA GLU A 156 3.49 -25.11 -6.97
C GLU A 156 4.06 -25.04 -8.39
N ILE A 157 4.03 -23.87 -9.04
CA ILE A 157 4.54 -23.68 -10.41
C ILE A 157 6.06 -23.94 -10.50
N VAL A 158 6.82 -23.60 -9.47
CA VAL A 158 8.30 -23.79 -9.48
C VAL A 158 8.69 -25.26 -9.32
N ALA A 159 7.87 -26.07 -8.65
CA ALA A 159 8.16 -27.49 -8.44
C ALA A 159 7.90 -28.35 -9.68
N ASP A 160 6.96 -27.93 -10.54
CA ASP A 160 6.63 -28.65 -11.77
C ASP A 160 7.60 -28.33 -12.93
N ASP A 161 8.28 -27.17 -12.91
CA ASP A 161 9.27 -26.76 -13.93
C ASP A 161 10.68 -27.39 -13.72
N GLU A 162 10.94 -28.10 -12.61
CA GLU A 162 12.21 -28.81 -12.35
C GLU A 162 12.23 -30.28 -12.85
N ILE A 163 11.19 -30.73 -13.55
CA ILE A 163 11.09 -32.10 -14.08
C ILE A 163 10.92 -32.06 -15.61
N ASP A 164 11.90 -31.50 -16.33
CA ASP A 164 12.06 -31.71 -17.77
C ASP A 164 13.51 -31.35 -18.20
N GLU A 165 14.50 -32.01 -17.58
CA GLU A 165 15.81 -32.20 -18.20
C GLU A 165 16.16 -33.70 -18.12
N GLU A 166 15.77 -34.46 -19.15
CA GLU A 166 16.33 -35.78 -19.48
C GLU A 166 16.70 -35.84 -20.98
#